data_AF-A0A2T7F8N4-F1
#
_entry.id   AF-A0A2T7F8N4-F1
#
_cell.length_a   1.000
_cell.length_b   1.000
_cell.length_c   1.000
_cell.angle_alpha   90.00
_cell.angle_beta   90.00
_cell.angle_gamma   90.00
#
_symmetry.space_group_name_H-M   'P 1'
#
loop_
_entity.id
_entity.type
_entity.pdbx_description
1 polymer ?
#
loop_
_entity_poly.entity_id
_entity_poly.type
_entity_poly.pdbx_seq_one_letter_code
_entity_poly.pdbx_strand_id
1 'polypeptide(L)'
;MHGVEENDLDQMNPEDPEMENMEDDEARVFQFRDFQYDYAVDPDITFRYSDQYDALYKDLPKKQHTLKKAKYCEFCNSKRFPGEEPTFCCRKEKVNIYISELPAGLR
;
A
#
# COMPACT_ATOMS: atom_id res chain seq x y z
N MET A 1 -52.71 -3.49 17.02
CA MET A 1 -52.25 -4.69 16.29
C MET A 1 -52.13 -4.31 14.83
N HIS A 2 -50.96 -4.59 14.25
CA HIS A 2 -50.63 -4.61 12.82
C HIS A 2 -50.71 -3.24 12.13
N GLY A 3 -49.68 -2.71 11.49
CA GLY A 3 -48.56 -3.32 10.78
C GLY A 3 -48.51 -2.54 9.47
N VAL A 4 -47.65 -1.52 9.38
CA VAL A 4 -47.37 -0.83 8.12
C VAL A 4 -46.52 -1.79 7.30
N GLU A 5 -47.16 -2.50 6.37
CA GLU A 5 -46.46 -3.27 5.35
C GLU A 5 -46.08 -2.31 4.22
N GLU A 6 -44.78 -2.29 3.98
CA GLU A 6 -44.05 -1.46 3.04
C GLU A 6 -44.19 -1.97 1.59
N ASN A 7 -43.77 -1.10 0.67
CA ASN A 7 -43.42 -1.35 -0.74
C ASN A 7 -44.52 -1.17 -1.79
N ASP A 8 -44.77 0.10 -2.09
CA ASP A 8 -44.93 0.57 -3.46
C ASP A 8 -43.57 0.50 -4.22
N LEU A 9 -43.66 0.38 -5.54
CA LEU A 9 -42.62 0.38 -6.58
C LEU A 9 -41.92 -0.95 -6.89
N ASP A 10 -42.64 -1.84 -7.55
CA ASP A 10 -42.07 -2.64 -8.64
C ASP A 10 -42.88 -2.40 -9.91
N GLN A 11 -42.50 -1.38 -10.70
CA GLN A 11 -42.62 -1.38 -12.15
C GLN A 11 -41.54 -0.45 -12.71
N MET A 12 -40.33 -0.99 -12.93
CA MET A 12 -39.32 -0.32 -13.76
C MET A 12 -39.88 -0.21 -15.18
N ASN A 13 -40.13 1.03 -15.61
CA ASN A 13 -40.57 1.31 -16.98
C ASN A 13 -39.34 1.21 -17.91
N PRO A 14 -39.37 0.46 -19.04
CA PRO A 14 -38.16 0.16 -19.81
C PRO A 14 -37.69 1.30 -20.76
N GLU A 15 -38.17 2.52 -20.59
CA GLU A 15 -38.02 3.61 -21.56
C GLU A 15 -37.43 4.90 -20.97
N ASP A 16 -36.41 4.79 -20.10
CA ASP A 16 -35.65 5.97 -19.65
C ASP A 16 -34.19 5.88 -20.12
N PRO A 17 -33.81 6.54 -21.24
CA PRO A 17 -32.44 6.60 -21.71
C PRO A 17 -31.79 7.89 -21.27
N GLU A 18 -31.35 8.00 -20.01
CA GLU A 18 -30.28 8.92 -19.61
C GLU A 18 -29.82 8.61 -18.18
N MET A 19 -29.20 7.44 -17.99
CA MET A 19 -28.16 7.35 -16.98
C MET A 19 -27.00 8.19 -17.51
N GLU A 20 -26.99 9.48 -17.15
CA GLU A 20 -25.79 10.29 -17.23
C GLU A 20 -24.70 9.54 -16.45
N ASN A 21 -23.89 8.81 -17.21
CA ASN A 21 -22.59 8.35 -16.80
C ASN A 21 -21.86 9.61 -16.32
N MET A 22 -21.82 9.79 -15.01
CA MET A 22 -20.86 10.67 -14.37
C MET A 22 -19.52 10.04 -14.68
N GLU A 23 -18.96 10.41 -15.83
CA GLU A 23 -17.67 9.95 -16.28
C GLU A 23 -16.68 10.36 -15.20
N ASP A 24 -16.31 9.39 -14.36
CA ASP A 24 -15.10 9.46 -13.56
C ASP A 24 -13.96 9.53 -14.57
N ASP A 25 -13.60 10.76 -14.93
CA ASP A 25 -12.58 11.11 -15.92
C ASP A 25 -11.22 10.44 -15.60
N GLU A 26 -11.05 9.90 -14.40
CA GLU A 26 -9.84 9.21 -13.96
C GLU A 26 -9.74 7.75 -14.45
N ALA A 27 -10.83 7.13 -14.94
CA ALA A 27 -10.83 5.72 -15.36
C ALA A 27 -10.50 5.47 -16.85
N ARG A 28 -10.35 6.50 -17.69
CA ARG A 28 -10.08 6.34 -19.14
C ARG A 28 -8.65 5.93 -19.49
N VAL A 29 -7.74 5.76 -18.53
CA VAL A 29 -6.31 5.63 -18.85
C VAL A 29 -5.87 4.22 -19.27
N PHE A 30 -6.67 3.16 -19.11
CA PHE A 30 -6.15 1.80 -19.37
C PHE A 30 -7.06 0.88 -20.18
N GLN A 31 -7.34 1.22 -21.44
CA GLN A 31 -7.79 0.24 -22.45
C GLN A 31 -7.16 0.39 -23.84
N PHE A 32 -5.90 0.84 -23.94
CA PHE A 32 -5.12 0.63 -25.16
C PHE A 32 -4.07 -0.45 -24.92
N ARG A 33 -4.33 -1.66 -25.42
CA ARG A 33 -3.37 -2.77 -25.42
C ARG A 33 -2.32 -2.66 -26.55
N ASP A 34 -2.27 -1.55 -27.28
CA ASP A 34 -1.45 -1.41 -28.48
C ASP A 34 -0.39 -0.29 -28.43
N PHE A 35 -0.10 0.27 -27.25
CA PHE A 35 1.05 1.17 -27.11
C PHE A 35 2.29 0.38 -26.67
N GLN A 36 3.23 0.16 -27.60
CA GLN A 36 4.60 -0.15 -27.23
C GLN A 36 5.30 1.13 -26.81
N TYR A 37 5.72 1.18 -25.54
CA TYR A 37 6.66 2.20 -25.09
C TYR A 37 8.06 1.80 -25.55
N ASP A 38 8.58 2.51 -26.55
CA ASP A 38 10.00 2.46 -26.88
C ASP A 38 10.74 3.52 -26.05
N TYR A 39 11.65 3.05 -25.21
CA TYR A 39 12.51 3.92 -24.41
C TYR A 39 13.78 4.21 -25.21
N ALA A 40 13.86 5.38 -25.82
CA ALA A 40 15.11 5.88 -26.39
C ALA A 40 15.93 6.56 -25.27
N VAL A 41 16.96 5.88 -24.78
CA VAL A 41 17.98 6.52 -23.94
C VAL A 41 18.91 7.26 -24.89
N ASP A 42 18.91 8.59 -24.83
CA ASP A 42 19.83 9.42 -25.60
C ASP A 42 21.28 9.00 -25.28
N PRO A 43 22.10 8.60 -26.29
CA PRO A 43 23.47 8.17 -26.06
C PRO A 43 24.38 9.28 -25.50
N ASP A 44 23.98 10.54 -25.62
CA ASP A 44 24.66 11.71 -25.04
C ASP A 44 24.23 11.96 -23.58
N ILE A 45 23.17 11.27 -23.09
CA ILE A 45 23.05 10.86 -21.68
C ILE A 45 24.07 9.74 -21.44
N THR A 46 25.33 10.09 -21.72
CA THR A 46 26.46 9.52 -21.04
C THR A 46 26.10 9.53 -19.57
N PHE A 47 25.95 8.33 -18.99
CA PHE A 47 25.89 8.12 -17.56
C PHE A 47 27.22 8.65 -16.99
N ARG A 48 27.31 9.98 -16.87
CA ARG A 48 28.37 10.64 -16.14
C ARG A 48 28.19 10.10 -14.75
N TYR A 49 29.18 9.31 -14.35
CA TYR A 49 29.19 8.35 -13.27
C TYR A 49 28.81 8.89 -11.87
N SER A 50 28.48 10.17 -11.77
CA SER A 50 27.99 10.82 -10.56
C SER A 50 26.47 10.78 -10.52
N ASP A 51 25.93 10.25 -9.44
CA ASP A 51 24.52 10.38 -9.14
C ASP A 51 24.13 11.87 -9.18
N GLN A 52 23.10 12.23 -9.96
CA GLN A 52 22.59 13.60 -10.06
C GLN A 52 22.20 14.19 -8.69
N TYR A 53 21.98 13.34 -7.70
CA TYR A 53 21.66 13.70 -6.32
C TYR A 53 22.85 13.64 -5.36
N ASP A 54 24.07 13.34 -5.82
CA ASP A 54 25.28 13.31 -4.98
C ASP A 54 25.48 14.63 -4.22
N ALA A 55 25.17 15.76 -4.86
CA ALA A 55 25.25 17.07 -4.23
C ALA A 55 24.25 17.24 -3.07
N LEU A 56 23.05 16.65 -3.16
CA LEU A 56 22.04 16.71 -2.10
C LEU A 56 22.40 15.80 -0.92
N TYR A 57 23.07 14.69 -1.21
CA TYR A 57 23.44 13.68 -0.21
C TYR A 57 24.88 13.81 0.31
N LYS A 58 25.65 14.79 -0.18
CA LYS A 58 27.07 15.00 0.16
C LYS A 58 27.32 15.15 1.67
N ASP A 59 26.38 15.79 2.36
CA ASP A 59 26.49 16.09 3.79
C ASP A 59 25.67 15.14 4.67
N LEU A 60 25.08 14.08 4.09
CA LEU A 60 24.42 13.07 4.89
C LEU A 60 25.46 12.37 5.79
N PRO A 61 25.13 12.14 7.07
CA PRO A 61 25.98 11.34 7.94
C PRO A 61 26.24 9.96 7.32
N LYS A 62 27.52 9.65 7.04
CA LYS A 62 27.93 8.32 6.54
C LYS A 62 27.54 7.19 7.50
N LYS A 63 27.40 7.51 8.78
CA LYS A 63 26.91 6.59 9.80
C LYS A 63 25.41 6.77 9.96
N GLN A 64 24.65 5.88 9.35
CA GLN A 64 23.21 5.82 9.57
C GLN A 64 22.92 5.51 11.04
N HIS A 65 21.89 6.16 11.60
CA HIS A 65 21.36 5.84 12.91
C HIS A 65 20.62 4.50 12.87
N THR A 66 21.36 3.39 12.89
CA THR A 66 20.76 2.05 13.00
C THR A 66 20.28 1.84 14.42
N LEU A 67 19.03 1.42 14.59
CA LEU A 67 18.51 1.01 15.89
C LEU A 67 19.40 -0.11 16.46
N LYS A 68 19.78 0.03 17.73
CA LYS A 68 20.53 -1.03 18.42
C LYS A 68 19.69 -2.31 18.45
N LYS A 69 20.34 -3.47 18.45
CA LYS A 69 19.64 -4.74 18.63
C LYS A 69 19.09 -4.80 20.05
N ALA A 70 17.80 -5.10 20.19
CA ALA A 70 17.19 -5.46 21.46
C ALA A 70 16.99 -6.98 21.53
N LYS A 71 16.88 -7.52 22.75
CA LYS A 71 16.49 -8.92 22.92
C LYS A 71 15.07 -9.13 22.40
N TYR A 72 14.81 -10.27 21.77
CA TYR A 72 13.46 -10.68 21.41
C TYR A 72 12.56 -10.72 22.65
N CYS A 73 11.25 -10.60 22.46
CA CYS A 73 10.32 -10.72 23.56
C CYS A 73 10.33 -12.16 24.11
N GLU A 74 10.45 -12.31 25.43
CA GLU A 74 10.54 -13.63 26.07
C GLU A 74 9.24 -14.45 25.97
N PHE A 75 8.11 -13.78 25.72
CA PHE A 75 6.78 -14.39 25.64
C PHE A 75 6.38 -14.75 24.21
N CYS A 76 6.46 -13.78 23.29
CA CYS A 76 6.01 -13.92 21.89
C CYS A 76 7.16 -14.23 20.91
N ASN A 77 8.42 -14.22 21.38
CA ASN A 77 9.65 -14.28 20.56
C ASN A 77 9.73 -13.26 19.41
N SER A 78 8.86 -12.24 19.42
CA SER A 78 8.85 -11.21 18.38
C SER A 78 10.01 -10.24 18.53
N LYS A 79 10.44 -9.66 17.40
CA LYS A 79 11.49 -8.63 17.34
C LYS A 79 11.06 -7.41 18.15
N ARG A 80 12.00 -6.91 18.96
CA ARG A 80 11.82 -5.69 19.75
C ARG A 80 12.77 -4.61 19.28
N PHE A 81 12.39 -3.37 19.57
CA PHE A 81 13.23 -2.20 19.38
C PHE A 81 13.67 -1.62 20.75
N PRO A 82 14.86 -1.02 20.84
CA PRO A 82 15.28 -0.36 22.08
C PRO A 82 14.32 0.77 22.45
N GLY A 83 13.93 0.84 23.73
CA GLY A 83 13.00 1.84 24.24
C GLY A 83 11.52 1.48 24.11
N GLU A 84 11.18 0.31 23.56
CA GLU A 84 9.81 -0.17 23.58
C GLU A 84 9.35 -0.59 24.98
N GLU A 85 8.19 -0.06 25.37
CA GLU A 85 7.51 -0.47 26.60
C GLU A 85 7.16 -1.98 26.58
N PRO A 86 7.22 -2.67 27.73
CA PRO A 86 6.92 -4.11 27.83
C PRO A 86 5.51 -4.51 27.35
N THR A 87 4.61 -3.53 27.20
CA THR A 87 3.21 -3.72 26.81
C THR A 87 3.01 -3.79 25.30
N PHE A 88 4.03 -3.48 24.48
CA PHE A 88 3.86 -3.27 23.04
C PHE A 88 3.68 -4.57 22.21
N CYS A 89 4.44 -5.65 22.46
CA CYS A 89 4.29 -6.91 21.69
C CYS A 89 3.01 -7.68 22.06
N CYS A 90 3.00 -8.31 23.23
CA CYS A 90 1.99 -9.32 23.58
C CYS A 90 1.38 -9.10 24.97
N ARG A 91 1.67 -7.94 25.59
CA ARG A 91 1.23 -7.59 26.94
C ARG A 91 1.45 -8.70 27.99
N LYS A 92 2.59 -9.41 27.91
CA LYS A 92 2.91 -10.61 28.72
C LYS A 92 1.91 -11.74 28.45
N GLU A 93 1.87 -12.22 27.20
CA GLU A 93 1.00 -13.33 26.73
C GLU A 93 -0.51 -13.05 26.74
N LYS A 94 -0.95 -11.86 27.16
CA LYS A 94 -2.38 -11.48 27.14
C LYS A 94 -2.93 -11.28 25.72
N VAL A 95 -2.06 -11.10 24.74
CA VAL A 95 -2.42 -10.94 23.33
C VAL A 95 -1.69 -11.98 22.50
N ASN A 96 -2.46 -12.79 21.76
CA ASN A 96 -1.93 -13.73 20.78
C ASN A 96 -1.75 -13.01 19.43
N ILE A 97 -0.51 -12.90 18.94
CA ILE A 97 -0.20 -12.33 17.63
C ILE A 97 -0.12 -13.48 16.64
N TYR A 98 -1.13 -13.60 15.77
CA TYR A 98 -1.11 -14.56 14.66
C TYR A 98 -0.50 -13.90 13.42
N ILE A 99 0.59 -14.49 12.92
CA ILE A 99 1.17 -14.12 11.62
C ILE A 99 0.69 -15.15 10.60
N SER A 100 -0.18 -14.73 9.70
CA SER A 100 -0.69 -15.59 8.62
C SER A 100 0.44 -15.96 7.67
N GLU A 101 0.41 -17.18 7.14
CA GLU A 101 1.33 -17.51 6.05
C GLU A 101 1.01 -16.67 4.82
N LEU A 102 2.04 -16.04 4.24
CA LEU A 102 1.90 -15.39 2.95
C LEU A 102 1.62 -16.46 1.88
N PRO A 103 0.60 -16.29 1.03
CA PRO A 103 0.33 -17.22 -0.05
C PRO A 103 1.52 -17.30 -1.00
N ALA A 104 1.73 -18.46 -1.62
CA ALA A 104 2.94 -18.77 -2.40
C ALA A 104 3.22 -17.79 -3.56
N GLY A 105 2.20 -17.09 -4.07
CA GLY A 105 2.35 -16.08 -5.11
C GLY A 105 2.88 -14.72 -4.65
N LEU A 106 3.11 -14.53 -3.34
CA LEU A 106 3.61 -13.28 -2.74
C LEU A 106 4.97 -13.44 -2.03
N ARG A 107 5.64 -14.59 -2.21
CA ARG A 107 6.94 -14.88 -1.61
C ARG A 107 8.09 -14.55 -2.54
#